data_AF-A0A2M7TLR3-F1
#
_entry.id   AF-A0A2M7TLR3-F1
#
_cell.length_a   1.000
_cell.length_b   1.000
_cell.length_c   1.000
_cell.angle_alpha   90.00
_cell.angle_beta   90.00
_cell.angle_gamma   90.00
#
_symmetry.space_group_name_H-M   'P 1'
#
loop_
_entity.id
_entity.type
_entity.pdbx_description
1 polymer ?
#
loop_
_entity_poly.entity_id
_entity_poly.type
_entity_poly.pdbx_seq_one_letter_code
_entity_poly.pdbx_strand_id
1 'polypeptide(L)'
;MSYSPTLQDACTDLQRAVYASMGEQGFKSETAITFLSHAKEIISKYEATFSPSKYKVVEDCLKKSQDEDHMLWQRQEKLLTLASLLR
;
A
#
# COMPACT_ATOMS: atom_id res chain seq x y z
N MET A 1 -18.19 15.91 -12.54
CA MET A 1 -16.71 15.84 -12.60
C MET A 1 -16.32 14.38 -12.51
N SER A 2 -15.59 13.85 -13.49
CA SER A 2 -15.00 12.51 -13.42
C SER A 2 -13.76 12.60 -12.53
N TYR A 3 -13.77 11.96 -11.37
CA TYR A 3 -12.59 11.90 -10.50
C TYR A 3 -11.55 10.94 -11.10
N SER A 4 -10.30 11.38 -11.20
CA SER A 4 -9.18 10.54 -11.63
C SER A 4 -8.29 10.23 -10.41
N PRO A 5 -8.14 8.96 -10.00
CA PRO A 5 -7.31 8.59 -8.86
C PRO A 5 -5.84 9.01 -9.04
N THR A 6 -5.22 9.44 -7.96
CA THR A 6 -3.84 9.97 -7.90
C THR A 6 -2.95 9.14 -6.98
N LEU A 7 -1.62 9.28 -7.10
CA LEU A 7 -0.69 8.64 -6.15
C LEU A 7 -0.90 9.08 -4.69
N GLN A 8 -1.46 10.27 -4.47
CA GLN A 8 -1.83 10.75 -3.13
C GLN A 8 -3.00 9.95 -2.54
N ASP A 9 -3.93 9.48 -3.38
CA ASP A 9 -5.00 8.58 -2.95
C ASP A 9 -4.43 7.23 -2.55
N ALA A 10 -3.50 6.68 -3.33
CA ALA A 10 -2.79 5.45 -2.96
C ALA A 10 -2.05 5.61 -1.63
N CYS A 11 -1.34 6.72 -1.43
CA CYS A 11 -0.67 7.03 -0.17
C CYS A 11 -1.66 7.04 1.01
N THR A 12 -2.82 7.67 0.82
CA THR A 12 -3.87 7.74 1.84
C THR A 12 -4.44 6.36 2.15
N ASP A 13 -4.70 5.54 1.13
CA ASP A 13 -5.25 4.20 1.32
C ASP A 13 -4.23 3.23 1.93
N LEU A 14 -2.93 3.37 1.64
CA LEU A 14 -1.88 2.63 2.34
C LEU A 14 -1.87 2.95 3.85
N GLN A 15 -1.98 4.23 4.22
CA GLN A 15 -2.07 4.63 5.63
C GLN A 15 -3.35 4.10 6.29
N ARG A 16 -4.49 4.16 5.59
CA ARG A 16 -5.76 3.59 6.08
C ARG A 16 -5.69 2.08 6.25
N ALA A 17 -5.02 1.36 5.36
CA ALA A 17 -4.79 -0.07 5.50
C ALA A 17 -3.96 -0.38 6.75
N VAL A 18 -2.93 0.42 7.05
CA VAL A 18 -2.15 0.31 8.29
C VAL A 18 -3.04 0.56 9.51
N TYR A 19 -3.83 1.64 9.54
CA TYR A 19 -4.72 1.90 10.67
C TYR A 19 -5.78 0.81 10.87
N ALA A 20 -6.39 0.32 9.80
CA ALA A 20 -7.35 -0.79 9.85
C ALA A 20 -6.69 -2.08 10.38
N SER A 21 -5.42 -2.30 10.05
CA SER A 21 -4.65 -3.45 10.54
C SER A 21 -4.30 -3.41 12.03
N MET A 22 -4.58 -2.32 12.74
CA MET A 22 -4.37 -2.26 14.19
C MET A 22 -5.46 -2.98 14.99
N GLY A 23 -6.55 -3.40 14.32
CA GLY A 23 -7.58 -4.23 14.92
C GLY A 23 -7.17 -5.71 15.09
N GLU A 24 -8.01 -6.49 15.77
CA GLU A 24 -7.73 -7.91 16.09
C GLU A 24 -7.45 -8.78 14.86
N GLN A 25 -8.05 -8.46 13.72
CA GLN A 25 -7.90 -9.20 12.48
C GLN A 25 -6.66 -8.81 11.67
N GLY A 26 -5.92 -7.77 12.06
CA GLY A 26 -4.76 -7.31 11.31
C GLY A 26 -5.11 -6.96 9.85
N PHE A 27 -4.22 -7.33 8.94
CA PHE A 27 -4.44 -7.22 7.49
C PHE A 27 -5.45 -8.22 6.92
N LYS A 28 -6.04 -9.10 7.74
CA LYS A 28 -7.14 -9.99 7.32
C LYS A 28 -8.52 -9.32 7.43
N SER A 29 -8.59 -8.12 8.03
CA SER A 29 -9.83 -7.35 8.07
C SER A 29 -10.26 -6.92 6.65
N GLU A 30 -11.56 -7.01 6.37
CA GLU A 30 -12.14 -6.58 5.09
C GLU A 30 -11.74 -5.14 4.77
N THR A 31 -11.80 -4.24 5.76
CA THR A 31 -11.40 -2.84 5.62
C THR A 31 -9.93 -2.67 5.20
N ALA A 32 -8.99 -3.40 5.81
CA ALA A 32 -7.58 -3.32 5.43
C ALA A 32 -7.36 -3.87 4.01
N ILE A 33 -8.06 -4.95 3.65
CA ILE A 33 -7.99 -5.57 2.31
C ILE A 33 -8.51 -4.60 1.25
N THR A 34 -9.65 -3.93 1.49
CA THR A 34 -10.22 -2.95 0.55
C THR A 34 -9.25 -1.81 0.29
N PHE A 35 -8.73 -1.17 1.33
CA PHE A 35 -7.80 -0.06 1.17
C PHE A 35 -6.49 -0.49 0.47
N LEU A 36 -5.93 -1.65 0.85
CA LEU A 36 -4.74 -2.16 0.20
C LEU A 36 -4.98 -2.47 -1.29
N SER A 37 -6.15 -3.01 -1.63
CA SER A 37 -6.53 -3.30 -3.01
C SER A 37 -6.67 -2.03 -3.86
N HIS A 38 -7.34 -1.00 -3.32
CA HIS A 38 -7.46 0.30 -3.98
C HIS A 38 -6.08 0.94 -4.21
N ALA A 39 -5.22 0.95 -3.20
CA ALA A 39 -3.87 1.48 -3.33
C ALA A 39 -3.08 0.76 -4.44
N LYS A 40 -3.16 -0.57 -4.51
CA LYS A 40 -2.49 -1.38 -5.55
C LYS A 40 -3.01 -1.07 -6.95
N GLU A 41 -4.32 -0.93 -7.12
CA GLU A 41 -4.92 -0.56 -8.40
C GLU A 41 -4.49 0.84 -8.86
N ILE A 42 -4.37 1.78 -7.94
CA ILE A 42 -3.90 3.12 -8.26
C ILE A 42 -2.42 3.05 -8.64
N ILE A 43 -1.56 2.42 -7.83
CA ILE A 43 -0.12 2.32 -8.10
C ILE A 43 0.16 1.70 -9.47
N SER A 44 -0.58 0.66 -9.88
CA SER A 44 -0.38 0.02 -11.19
C SER A 44 -0.68 0.95 -12.37
N LYS A 45 -1.66 1.86 -12.23
CA LYS A 45 -1.96 2.88 -13.26
C LYS A 45 -0.82 3.87 -13.46
N TYR A 46 0.04 4.04 -12.45
CA TYR A 46 1.17 4.97 -12.47
C TYR A 46 2.52 4.26 -12.64
N GLU A 47 2.55 2.96 -12.96
CA GLU A 47 3.77 2.17 -13.10
C GLU A 47 4.81 2.83 -14.03
N ALA A 48 4.37 3.30 -15.19
CA ALA A 48 5.22 3.96 -16.19
C ALA A 48 5.82 5.31 -15.73
N THR A 49 5.34 5.88 -14.61
CA THR A 49 5.86 7.13 -14.05
C THR A 49 7.06 6.91 -13.13
N PHE A 50 7.29 5.67 -12.68
CA PHE A 50 8.40 5.35 -11.80
C PHE A 50 9.66 5.04 -12.60
N SER A 51 10.82 5.44 -12.07
CA SER A 51 12.08 4.88 -12.54
C SER A 51 12.14 3.37 -12.23
N PRO A 52 12.88 2.56 -13.00
CA PRO A 52 13.00 1.12 -12.74
C PRO A 52 13.49 0.80 -11.31
N SER A 53 14.39 1.62 -10.76
CA SER A 53 14.87 1.48 -9.39
C SER A 53 13.79 1.79 -8.35
N LYS A 54 12.97 2.82 -8.57
CA LYS A 54 11.85 3.17 -7.69
C LYS A 54 10.77 2.10 -7.74
N TYR A 55 10.41 1.62 -8.94
CA TYR A 55 9.42 0.57 -9.11
C TYR A 55 9.80 -0.72 -8.37
N LYS A 56 11.07 -1.13 -8.44
CA LYS A 56 11.56 -2.30 -7.70
C LYS A 56 11.35 -2.18 -6.18
N VAL A 57 11.56 -0.98 -5.62
CA VAL A 57 11.32 -0.74 -4.18
C VAL A 57 9.82 -0.76 -3.88
N VAL A 58 8.98 -0.21 -4.76
CA VAL A 58 7.52 -0.25 -4.64
C VAL A 58 7.02 -1.69 -4.62
N GLU A 59 7.46 -2.50 -5.58
CA GLU A 59 7.11 -3.92 -5.69
C GLU A 59 7.56 -4.72 -4.45
N ASP A 60 8.80 -4.51 -3.98
CA ASP A 60 9.33 -5.17 -2.78
C ASP A 60 8.51 -4.81 -1.53
N CYS A 61 8.14 -3.54 -1.36
CA CYS A 61 7.30 -3.11 -0.25
C CYS A 61 5.90 -3.72 -0.30
N LEU A 62 5.28 -3.76 -1.49
CA LEU A 62 3.97 -4.40 -1.69
C LEU A 62 4.02 -5.89 -1.42
N LYS A 63 5.07 -6.59 -1.86
CA LYS A 63 5.22 -8.02 -1.64
C LYS A 63 5.39 -8.33 -0.15
N LYS A 64 6.32 -7.64 0.51
CA LYS A 64 6.64 -7.87 1.94
C LYS A 64 5.53 -7.44 2.89
N SER A 65 4.70 -6.46 2.53
CA SER A 65 3.55 -6.08 3.36
C SER A 65 2.41 -7.11 3.37
N GLN A 66 2.39 -8.02 2.38
CA GLN A 66 1.40 -9.09 2.26
C GLN A 66 1.93 -10.45 2.68
N ASP A 67 3.22 -10.56 2.96
CA ASP A 67 3.88 -11.79 3.36
C ASP A 67 3.46 -12.17 4.79
N GLU A 68 2.77 -13.31 4.95
CA GLU A 68 2.30 -13.79 6.25
C GLU A 68 3.43 -14.34 7.13
N ASP A 69 4.62 -14.58 6.57
CA ASP A 69 5.80 -14.98 7.35
C ASP A 69 6.41 -13.78 8.11
N HIS A 70 6.04 -12.55 7.76
CA HIS A 70 6.46 -11.34 8.47
C HIS A 70 5.51 -10.99 9.62
N MET A 71 6.08 -10.48 10.72
CA MET A 71 5.31 -9.94 11.83
C MET A 71 4.45 -8.75 11.38
N LEU A 72 3.29 -8.55 12.02
CA LEU A 72 2.35 -7.49 11.67
C LEU A 72 3.00 -6.10 11.58
N TRP A 73 3.84 -5.75 12.56
CA TRP A 73 4.52 -4.45 12.58
C TRP A 73 5.51 -4.27 11.41
N GLN A 74 6.17 -5.35 10.95
CA GLN A 74 7.06 -5.31 9.79
C GLN A 74 6.26 -5.04 8.53
N ARG A 75 5.09 -5.71 8.39
CA ARG A 75 4.18 -5.50 7.27
C ARG A 75 3.64 -4.06 7.25
N GLN A 76 3.29 -3.52 8.42
CA GLN A 76 2.87 -2.12 8.59
C GLN A 76 3.99 -1.15 8.19
N GLU A 77 5.22 -1.38 8.64
CA GLU A 77 6.38 -0.57 8.27
C GLU A 77 6.60 -0.54 6.75
N LYS A 78 6.41 -1.67 6.05
CA LYS A 78 6.51 -1.71 4.57
C LYS A 78 5.46 -0.85 3.89
N LEU A 79 4.21 -0.85 4.36
CA LEU A 79 3.17 0.02 3.81
C LEU A 79 3.44 1.50 4.11
N LEU A 80 3.92 1.83 5.31
CA LEU A 80 4.28 3.21 5.66
C LEU A 80 5.49 3.72 4.85
N THR A 81 6.49 2.86 4.64
CA THR A 81 7.64 3.14 3.77
C THR A 81 7.15 3.42 2.35
N LEU A 82 6.26 2.57 1.82
CA LEU A 82 5.67 2.76 0.50
C LEU A 82 4.88 4.06 0.42
N ALA A 83 4.04 4.36 1.40
CA ALA A 83 3.28 5.62 1.45
C ALA A 83 4.21 6.84 1.42
N SER A 84 5.35 6.78 2.11
CA SER A 84 6.37 7.84 2.10
C SER A 84 7.07 7.99 0.75
N LEU A 85 7.21 6.92 -0.05
CA LEU A 85 7.85 6.95 -1.37
C LEU A 85 6.93 7.48 -2.47
N LEU A 86 5.61 7.39 -2.25
CA LEU A 86 4.58 7.84 -3.20
C LEU A 86 4.18 9.30 -3.01
N ARG A 87 4.46 9.89 -1.84
CA ARG A 87 4.35 11.33 -1.58
C ARG A 87 5.40 12.11 -2.38
#